data_AF-A0A5N6F6T4-F1
#
_entry.id   AF-A0A5N6F6T4-F1
#
_cell.length_a   1.000
_cell.length_b   1.000
_cell.length_c   1.000
_cell.angle_alpha   90.00
_cell.angle_beta   90.00
_cell.angle_gamma   90.00
#
_symmetry.space_group_name_H-M   'P 1'
#
loop_
_entity.id
_entity.type
_entity.pdbx_description
1 polymer ?
#
loop_
_entity_poly.entity_id
_entity_poly.type
_entity_poly.pdbx_seq_one_letter_code
_entity_poly.pdbx_strand_id
1 'polypeptide(L)'
;MSPRGFGVEMVVEQTFEYFSLNGKTPSSDPSLPTPGLVPKITVEPAPRPDGKKGLLYSSIVLCDDKVNPKGLFSSEEVTSYRTSMKVTVPFSWRKHVGHVIIFGSGMQALRNTRLILMLRASEVRSITYVSPVRDQAKQLIATKLELRLRNINCICCTTSSKKPLFPASYVANKGSRCPLISAIGSWKSDMIELDPELLRLAVQPNAGYNPIIGKDDGVILVDDRDFALTNSGEFVESRMNTKDVIERGEILTLRSGKLSSVSLTDKVVEKTDRFCS
;
A
#
# COMPACT_ATOMS: atom_id res chain seq x y z
N MET A 1 16.94 8.30 -34.94
CA MET A 1 17.18 7.54 -33.70
C MET A 1 16.32 8.13 -32.60
N SER A 2 15.25 7.43 -32.20
CA SER A 2 14.38 7.84 -31.08
C SER A 2 15.09 7.54 -29.76
N PRO A 3 15.02 8.40 -28.72
CA PRO A 3 15.62 8.11 -27.42
C PRO A 3 14.88 6.95 -26.77
N ARG A 4 15.60 5.92 -26.34
CA ARG A 4 15.03 4.87 -25.47
C ARG A 4 14.68 5.53 -24.14
N GLY A 5 13.40 5.75 -23.88
CA GLY A 5 12.91 6.20 -22.58
C GLY A 5 13.23 5.13 -21.53
N PHE A 6 14.07 5.49 -20.57
CA PHE A 6 14.31 4.68 -19.37
C PHE A 6 13.09 4.86 -18.45
N GLY A 7 12.23 3.85 -18.41
CA GLY A 7 11.06 3.83 -17.54
C GLY A 7 11.42 3.51 -16.09
N VAL A 8 10.92 4.32 -15.17
CA VAL A 8 11.09 4.16 -13.71
C VAL A 8 9.81 3.56 -13.14
N GLU A 9 9.76 2.23 -12.97
CA GLU A 9 8.54 1.53 -12.53
C GLU A 9 8.41 1.42 -11.01
N MET A 10 8.00 2.52 -10.38
CA MET A 10 7.74 2.58 -8.95
C MET A 10 6.28 2.22 -8.65
N VAL A 11 6.05 1.05 -8.06
CA VAL A 11 4.73 0.68 -7.53
C VAL A 11 4.65 1.18 -6.10
N VAL A 12 3.91 2.27 -5.90
CA VAL A 12 3.46 2.72 -4.58
C VAL A 12 2.10 2.09 -4.31
N GLU A 13 1.98 1.35 -3.22
CA GLU A 13 0.70 0.84 -2.72
C GLU A 13 0.35 1.54 -1.42
N GLN A 14 -0.78 2.24 -1.36
CA GLN A 14 -1.31 2.76 -0.10
C GLN A 14 -2.48 1.92 0.40
N THR A 15 -2.34 1.42 1.63
CA THR A 15 -3.36 0.64 2.32
C THR A 15 -4.09 1.46 3.37
N PHE A 16 -5.42 1.51 3.30
CA PHE A 16 -6.23 2.23 4.28
C PHE A 16 -6.94 1.29 5.25
N GLU A 17 -6.88 1.65 6.53
CA GLU A 17 -7.65 1.04 7.60
C GLU A 17 -8.95 1.82 7.85
N TYR A 18 -9.84 1.89 6.85
CA TYR A 18 -11.20 2.38 7.07
C TYR A 18 -12.23 1.34 6.64
N PHE A 19 -13.16 1.04 7.54
CA PHE A 19 -14.41 0.36 7.26
C PHE A 19 -15.49 1.40 7.56
N SER A 20 -15.98 2.08 6.53
CA SER A 20 -17.21 2.85 6.65
C SER A 20 -18.37 1.93 6.32
N LEU A 21 -19.41 1.96 7.17
CA LEU A 21 -20.73 1.44 6.83
C LEU A 21 -21.30 2.26 5.67
N ASN A 22 -20.92 1.94 4.44
CA ASN A 22 -21.69 2.28 3.25
C ASN A 22 -21.83 1.00 2.46
N GLY A 23 -22.79 0.17 2.88
CA GLY A 23 -23.34 -0.85 2.02
C GLY A 23 -23.98 -0.16 0.81
N LYS A 24 -23.21 0.04 -0.26
CA LYS A 24 -23.83 0.06 -1.58
C LYS A 24 -24.36 -1.34 -1.77
N THR A 25 -25.68 -1.46 -1.90
CA THR A 25 -26.37 -2.69 -2.29
C THR A 25 -25.63 -3.33 -3.45
N PRO A 26 -25.24 -4.63 -3.36
CA PRO A 26 -24.68 -5.31 -4.51
C PRO A 26 -25.70 -5.29 -5.65
N SER A 27 -25.18 -5.24 -6.87
CA SER A 27 -25.91 -5.56 -8.11
C SER A 27 -26.94 -6.68 -7.88
N SER A 28 -28.11 -6.53 -8.50
CA SER A 28 -29.25 -7.45 -8.49
C SER A 28 -28.99 -8.83 -9.14
N ASP A 29 -27.76 -9.33 -9.06
CA ASP A 29 -27.37 -10.63 -9.58
C ASP A 29 -27.55 -11.69 -8.48
N PRO A 30 -28.58 -12.56 -8.56
CA PRO A 30 -28.86 -13.58 -7.56
C PRO A 30 -27.84 -14.73 -7.54
N SER A 31 -26.85 -14.74 -8.45
CA SER A 31 -25.81 -15.78 -8.51
C SER A 31 -24.59 -15.50 -7.61
N LEU A 32 -24.46 -14.29 -7.06
CA LEU A 32 -23.38 -13.90 -6.17
C LEU A 32 -23.81 -14.04 -4.70
N PRO A 33 -23.00 -14.69 -3.84
CA PRO A 33 -23.31 -14.74 -2.41
C PRO A 33 -23.40 -13.33 -1.85
N THR A 34 -24.52 -13.02 -1.19
CA THR A 34 -24.74 -11.73 -0.53
C THR A 34 -23.60 -11.50 0.48
N PRO A 35 -22.85 -10.39 0.39
CA PRO A 35 -21.80 -10.11 1.36
C PRO A 35 -22.43 -10.02 2.76
N GLY A 36 -22.01 -10.91 3.67
CA GLY A 36 -22.44 -10.84 5.06
C GLY A 36 -22.01 -9.50 5.67
N LEU A 37 -22.93 -8.79 6.33
CA LEU A 37 -22.63 -7.53 6.99
C LEU A 37 -21.81 -7.79 8.25
N VAL A 38 -20.55 -7.34 8.26
CA VAL A 38 -19.63 -7.48 9.39
C VAL A 38 -19.18 -6.08 9.85
N PRO A 39 -19.92 -5.42 10.74
CA PRO A 39 -19.55 -4.09 11.19
C PRO A 39 -18.29 -4.13 12.07
N LYS A 40 -17.34 -3.24 11.78
CA LYS A 40 -16.18 -2.94 12.62
C LYS A 40 -16.40 -1.59 13.31
N ILE A 41 -16.30 -1.58 14.63
CA ILE A 41 -16.37 -0.35 15.44
C ILE A 41 -14.96 -0.01 15.88
N THR A 42 -14.48 1.18 15.53
CA THR A 42 -13.15 1.67 15.94
C THR A 42 -13.32 2.86 16.88
N VAL A 43 -12.68 2.76 18.04
CA VAL A 43 -12.71 3.80 19.07
C VAL A 43 -11.31 4.41 19.16
N GLU A 44 -11.23 5.71 18.90
CA GLU A 44 -10.04 6.49 19.20
C GLU A 44 -10.11 6.96 20.66
N PRO A 45 -9.19 6.52 21.54
CA PRO A 45 -9.21 6.94 22.93
C PRO A 45 -8.95 8.45 23.03
N ALA A 46 -9.59 9.09 24.01
CA ALA A 46 -9.34 10.49 24.32
C ALA A 46 -7.84 10.74 24.56
N PRO A 47 -7.30 11.93 24.21
CA PRO A 47 -5.93 12.29 24.55
C PRO A 47 -5.72 12.13 26.05
N ARG A 48 -4.65 11.43 26.45
CA ARG A 48 -4.26 11.37 27.86
C ARG A 48 -3.83 12.77 28.33
N PRO A 49 -3.78 13.03 29.64
CA PRO A 49 -3.34 14.32 30.19
C PRO A 49 -1.93 14.74 29.74
N ASP A 50 -1.10 13.80 29.29
CA ASP A 50 0.24 14.02 28.71
C ASP A 50 0.21 14.40 27.22
N GLY A 51 -0.98 14.60 26.63
CA GLY A 51 -1.19 14.88 25.22
C GLY A 51 -1.00 13.68 24.28
N LYS A 52 -0.63 12.50 24.81
CA LYS A 52 -0.46 11.29 24.00
C LYS A 52 -1.80 10.59 23.82
N LYS A 53 -2.13 10.26 22.58
CA LYS A 53 -3.29 9.41 22.28
C LYS A 53 -2.91 7.95 22.50
N GLY A 54 -3.81 7.17 23.10
CA GLY A 54 -3.65 5.73 23.24
C GLY A 54 -3.74 4.99 21.90
N LEU A 55 -3.45 3.69 21.92
CA LEU A 55 -3.68 2.81 20.76
C LEU A 55 -5.18 2.80 20.39
N LEU A 56 -5.48 2.70 19.09
CA LEU A 56 -6.84 2.47 18.62
C LEU A 56 -7.31 1.08 19.05
N TYR A 57 -8.47 1.02 19.71
CA TYR A 57 -9.15 -0.23 19.99
C TYR A 57 -10.30 -0.40 19.00
N SER A 58 -10.46 -1.59 18.46
CA SER A 58 -11.57 -1.86 17.56
C SER A 58 -12.10 -3.27 17.74
N SER A 59 -13.43 -3.43 17.62
CA SER A 59 -14.11 -4.71 17.69
C SER A 59 -14.85 -5.00 16.39
N ILE A 60 -14.94 -6.28 16.04
CA ILE A 60 -15.74 -6.78 14.93
C ILE A 60 -16.92 -7.53 15.50
N VAL A 61 -18.12 -7.21 15.01
CA VAL A 61 -19.34 -7.98 15.29
C VAL A 61 -19.64 -8.84 14.07
N LEU A 62 -19.78 -10.15 14.26
CA LEU A 62 -20.26 -11.05 13.22
C LEU A 62 -21.78 -11.12 13.30
N CYS A 63 -22.47 -10.89 12.19
CA CYS A 63 -23.92 -11.01 12.11
C CYS A 63 -24.33 -12.14 11.17
N ASP A 64 -25.53 -12.71 11.39
CA ASP A 64 -26.17 -13.59 10.41
C ASP A 64 -26.74 -12.78 9.21
N ASP A 65 -27.35 -13.50 8.26
CA ASP A 65 -28.02 -12.96 7.09
C ASP A 65 -29.17 -11.99 7.43
N LYS A 66 -29.69 -12.07 8.66
CA LYS A 66 -30.73 -11.19 9.21
C LYS A 66 -30.17 -10.09 10.12
N VAL A 67 -28.85 -9.86 10.10
CA VAL A 67 -28.14 -8.84 10.88
C VAL A 67 -28.18 -9.09 12.40
N ASN A 68 -28.54 -10.29 12.85
CA ASN A 68 -28.49 -10.61 14.27
C ASN A 68 -27.04 -10.92 14.68
N PRO A 69 -26.51 -10.30 15.76
CA PRO A 69 -25.15 -10.54 16.20
C PRO A 69 -24.99 -11.98 16.69
N LYS A 70 -23.97 -12.68 16.17
CA LYS A 70 -23.58 -14.04 16.56
C LYS A 70 -22.25 -14.10 17.30
N GLY A 71 -21.40 -13.08 17.15
CA GLY A 71 -20.10 -13.07 17.79
C GLY A 71 -19.49 -11.68 17.86
N LEU A 72 -18.60 -11.49 18.83
CA LEU A 72 -17.83 -10.28 19.04
C LEU A 72 -16.36 -10.67 19.21
N PHE A 73 -15.47 -10.06 18.44
CA PHE A 73 -14.04 -10.32 18.51
C PHE A 73 -13.25 -9.00 18.60
N SER A 74 -12.12 -9.04 19.30
CA SER A 74 -11.11 -7.98 19.14
C SER A 74 -10.63 -7.99 17.69
N SER A 75 -10.61 -6.81 17.08
CA SER A 75 -10.24 -6.70 15.67
C SER A 75 -8.79 -6.31 15.46
N GLU A 76 -7.99 -6.13 16.52
CA GLU A 76 -6.58 -5.74 16.43
C GLU A 76 -5.79 -6.73 15.56
N GLU A 77 -5.90 -8.03 15.85
CA GLU A 77 -5.19 -9.05 15.08
C GLU A 77 -5.73 -9.18 13.66
N VAL A 78 -7.06 -9.26 13.51
CA VAL A 78 -7.71 -9.42 12.20
C VAL A 78 -7.39 -8.24 11.29
N THR A 79 -7.44 -7.02 11.81
CA THR A 79 -7.09 -5.80 11.08
C THR A 79 -5.62 -5.84 10.69
N SER A 80 -4.73 -6.14 11.63
CA SER A 80 -3.28 -6.15 11.36
C SER A 80 -2.88 -7.19 10.31
N TYR A 81 -3.48 -8.39 10.34
CA TYR A 81 -3.28 -9.41 9.30
C TYR A 81 -3.89 -8.99 7.97
N ARG A 82 -5.14 -8.49 7.93
CA ARG A 82 -5.77 -8.01 6.69
C ARG A 82 -4.92 -6.93 6.01
N THR A 83 -4.46 -5.95 6.79
CA THR A 83 -3.59 -4.87 6.32
C THR A 83 -2.27 -5.43 5.77
N SER A 84 -1.64 -6.37 6.47
CA SER A 84 -0.38 -6.96 5.99
C SER A 84 -0.59 -7.85 4.75
N MET A 85 -1.75 -8.53 4.64
CA MET A 85 -2.09 -9.34 3.47
C MET A 85 -2.21 -8.49 2.21
N LYS A 86 -2.75 -7.27 2.33
CA LYS A 86 -2.84 -6.32 1.23
C LYS A 86 -1.48 -6.04 0.60
N VAL A 87 -0.48 -5.72 1.44
CA VAL A 87 0.92 -5.54 1.02
C VAL A 87 1.52 -6.78 0.37
N THR A 88 1.15 -7.95 0.88
CA THR A 88 1.74 -9.20 0.39
C THR A 88 1.29 -9.58 -1.02
N VAL A 89 0.15 -9.05 -1.49
CA VAL A 89 -0.36 -9.31 -2.83
C VAL A 89 0.62 -8.78 -3.89
N PRO A 90 0.94 -7.48 -3.98
CA PRO A 90 1.94 -7.01 -4.93
C PRO A 90 3.36 -7.47 -4.60
N PHE A 91 3.68 -7.74 -3.33
CA PHE A 91 4.96 -8.37 -2.96
C PHE A 91 5.14 -9.75 -3.64
N SER A 92 4.08 -10.56 -3.72
CA SER A 92 4.11 -11.86 -4.39
C SER A 92 4.38 -11.74 -5.90
N TRP A 93 4.04 -10.59 -6.49
CA TRP A 93 4.24 -10.33 -7.91
C TRP A 93 5.68 -9.94 -8.26
N ARG A 94 6.50 -9.51 -7.30
CA ARG A 94 7.86 -9.01 -7.59
C ARG A 94 8.78 -10.14 -8.05
N LYS A 95 9.56 -9.93 -9.11
CA LYS A 95 10.61 -10.88 -9.53
C LYS A 95 11.71 -11.05 -8.48
N HIS A 96 11.93 -10.03 -7.65
CA HIS A 96 13.00 -10.03 -6.67
C HIS A 96 12.58 -9.43 -5.35
N VAL A 97 12.87 -10.14 -4.24
CA VAL A 97 12.51 -9.74 -2.87
C VAL A 97 13.66 -9.93 -1.86
N GLY A 98 14.90 -9.99 -2.35
CA GLY A 98 16.07 -10.33 -1.52
C GLY A 98 16.33 -9.36 -0.37
N HIS A 99 16.09 -8.06 -0.56
CA HIS A 99 16.34 -7.04 0.46
C HIS A 99 15.07 -6.26 0.77
N VAL A 100 14.59 -6.37 2.00
CA VAL A 100 13.39 -5.70 2.51
C VAL A 100 13.78 -4.72 3.62
N ILE A 101 13.20 -3.52 3.61
CA ILE A 101 13.30 -2.56 4.71
C ILE A 101 11.90 -2.27 5.25
N ILE A 102 11.77 -2.23 6.57
CA ILE A 102 10.51 -1.96 7.26
C ILE A 102 10.71 -0.74 8.17
N PHE A 103 9.98 0.33 7.90
CA PHE A 103 9.91 1.50 8.76
C PHE A 103 8.82 1.30 9.81
N GLY A 104 9.23 1.27 11.07
CA GLY A 104 8.39 0.95 12.23
C GLY A 104 8.82 -0.36 12.89
N SER A 105 8.46 -0.50 14.17
CA SER A 105 8.75 -1.68 15.00
C SER A 105 7.50 -2.22 15.72
N GLY A 106 6.32 -1.75 15.34
CA GLY A 106 5.05 -2.15 15.92
C GLY A 106 4.49 -3.46 15.36
N MET A 107 3.24 -3.76 15.71
CA MET A 107 2.57 -5.00 15.29
C MET A 107 2.45 -5.13 13.77
N GLN A 108 2.21 -4.03 13.05
CA GLN A 108 2.19 -4.03 11.58
C GLN A 108 3.54 -4.47 10.98
N ALA A 109 4.68 -4.04 11.55
CA ALA A 109 6.00 -4.48 11.11
C ALA A 109 6.19 -5.99 11.35
N LEU A 110 5.78 -6.49 12.52
CA LEU A 110 5.83 -7.93 12.84
C LEU A 110 4.95 -8.76 11.89
N ARG A 111 3.73 -8.31 11.60
CA ARG A 111 2.80 -9.03 10.72
C ARG A 111 3.26 -9.04 9.26
N ASN A 112 3.77 -7.91 8.75
CA ASN A 112 4.41 -7.85 7.43
C ASN A 112 5.60 -8.82 7.36
N THR A 113 6.46 -8.82 8.38
CA THR A 113 7.60 -9.75 8.46
C THR A 113 7.16 -11.21 8.38
N ARG A 114 6.15 -11.59 9.18
CA ARG A 114 5.63 -12.96 9.20
C ARG A 114 5.13 -13.38 7.83
N LEU A 115 4.29 -12.57 7.18
CA LEU A 115 3.74 -12.93 5.87
C LEU A 115 4.80 -12.96 4.77
N ILE A 116 5.75 -12.02 4.77
CA ILE A 116 6.89 -12.01 3.84
C ILE A 116 7.68 -13.31 3.93
N LEU A 117 8.03 -13.74 5.14
CA LEU A 117 8.77 -14.98 5.36
C LEU A 117 7.92 -16.22 5.04
N MET A 118 6.64 -16.24 5.41
CA MET A 118 5.75 -17.35 5.07
C MET A 118 5.60 -17.55 3.55
N LEU A 119 5.62 -16.47 2.76
CA LEU A 119 5.45 -16.54 1.32
C LEU A 119 6.76 -16.85 0.58
N ARG A 120 7.87 -16.21 0.96
CA ARG A 120 9.11 -16.21 0.16
C ARG A 120 10.40 -16.24 0.98
N ALA A 121 10.40 -16.91 2.15
CA ALA A 121 11.57 -16.99 3.03
C ALA A 121 12.87 -17.41 2.31
N SER A 122 12.81 -18.35 1.38
CA SER A 122 14.00 -18.84 0.64
C SER A 122 14.65 -17.77 -0.24
N GLU A 123 13.92 -16.73 -0.63
CA GLU A 123 14.41 -15.66 -1.51
C GLU A 123 14.84 -14.41 -0.74
N VAL A 124 14.31 -14.21 0.49
CA VAL A 124 14.61 -13.07 1.34
C VAL A 124 15.98 -13.25 2.00
N ARG A 125 16.95 -12.40 1.63
CA ARG A 125 18.32 -12.42 2.16
C ARG A 125 18.48 -11.55 3.40
N SER A 126 17.73 -10.46 3.50
CA SER A 126 17.81 -9.55 4.65
C SER A 126 16.53 -8.75 4.86
N ILE A 127 16.11 -8.62 6.11
CA ILE A 127 15.07 -7.67 6.55
C ILE A 127 15.72 -6.65 7.48
N THR A 128 15.62 -5.36 7.15
CA THR A 128 16.15 -4.26 7.97
C THR A 128 15.02 -3.46 8.59
N TYR A 129 15.02 -3.31 9.91
CA TYR A 129 14.05 -2.44 10.60
C TYR A 129 14.64 -1.06 10.83
N VAL A 130 13.84 -0.03 10.56
CA VAL A 130 14.18 1.37 10.84
C VAL A 130 13.12 1.92 11.78
N SER A 131 13.53 2.35 12.97
CA SER A 131 12.64 3.02 13.92
C SER A 131 13.09 4.47 14.12
N PRO A 132 12.20 5.40 14.49
CA PRO A 132 12.57 6.78 14.78
C PRO A 132 13.65 6.83 15.89
N VAL A 133 14.74 7.56 15.65
CA VAL A 133 15.87 7.73 16.60
C VAL A 133 15.97 9.19 17.05
N ARG A 134 16.49 9.40 18.27
CA ARG A 134 16.80 10.72 18.85
C ARG A 134 17.72 11.54 17.93
N ASP A 135 17.60 12.86 18.00
CA ASP A 135 18.15 13.82 17.03
C ASP A 135 19.65 13.72 16.77
N GLN A 136 20.44 13.29 17.76
CA GLN A 136 21.90 13.26 17.68
C GLN A 136 22.48 12.26 16.66
N ALA A 137 21.73 11.23 16.25
CA ALA A 137 22.21 10.21 15.30
C ALA A 137 21.73 10.42 13.85
N LYS A 138 21.00 11.50 13.57
CA LYS A 138 20.28 11.70 12.31
C LYS A 138 21.18 11.66 11.07
N GLN A 139 22.34 12.32 11.10
CA GLN A 139 23.19 12.44 9.92
C GLN A 139 23.83 11.11 9.51
N LEU A 140 24.39 10.37 10.48
CA LEU A 140 25.00 9.06 10.22
C LEU A 140 23.95 8.04 9.77
N ILE A 141 22.76 8.08 10.38
CA ILE A 141 21.64 7.23 9.99
C ILE A 141 21.18 7.58 8.58
N ALA A 142 21.09 8.87 8.22
CA ALA A 142 20.67 9.31 6.88
C ALA A 142 21.59 8.75 5.78
N THR A 143 22.92 8.89 5.93
CA THR A 143 23.88 8.33 4.97
C THR A 143 23.78 6.81 4.87
N LYS A 144 23.64 6.11 6.00
CA LYS A 144 23.49 4.66 6.01
C LYS A 144 22.16 4.20 5.42
N LEU A 145 21.09 4.96 5.66
CA LEU A 145 19.76 4.69 5.13
C LEU A 145 19.73 4.86 3.61
N GLU A 146 20.30 5.95 3.09
CA GLU A 146 20.45 6.16 1.65
C GLU A 146 21.17 4.98 1.00
N LEU A 147 22.31 4.56 1.54
CA LEU A 147 23.08 3.42 1.03
C LEU A 147 22.27 2.12 1.04
N ARG A 148 21.48 1.88 2.10
CA ARG A 148 20.62 0.69 2.20
C ARG A 148 19.46 0.73 1.22
N LEU A 149 18.87 1.90 0.99
CA LEU A 149 17.76 2.08 0.07
C LEU A 149 18.17 1.91 -1.39
N ARG A 150 19.42 2.20 -1.79
CA ARG A 150 19.91 2.02 -3.17
C ARG A 150 19.65 0.63 -3.75
N ASN A 151 19.90 -0.44 -2.98
CA ASN A 151 19.74 -1.83 -3.45
C ASN A 151 18.49 -2.55 -2.89
N ILE A 152 17.55 -1.79 -2.32
CA ILE A 152 16.34 -2.37 -1.73
C ILE A 152 15.36 -2.86 -2.80
N ASN A 153 14.69 -3.99 -2.52
CA ASN A 153 13.64 -4.56 -3.38
C ASN A 153 12.23 -4.23 -2.89
N CYS A 154 12.05 -4.10 -1.57
CA CYS A 154 10.76 -3.78 -0.97
C CYS A 154 10.95 -2.85 0.24
N ILE A 155 10.08 -1.85 0.33
CA ILE A 155 9.98 -0.88 1.42
C ILE A 155 8.57 -1.01 2.01
N CYS A 156 8.46 -1.33 3.29
CA CYS A 156 7.20 -1.33 4.02
C CYS A 156 7.21 -0.18 5.04
N CYS A 157 6.31 0.77 4.88
CA CYS A 157 6.12 1.89 5.78
C CYS A 157 4.92 1.60 6.70
N THR A 158 5.19 1.46 8.00
CA THR A 158 4.22 1.05 9.03
C THR A 158 4.22 2.00 10.24
N THR A 159 4.49 3.28 9.98
CA THR A 159 4.70 4.33 10.98
C THR A 159 3.67 5.44 10.82
N SER A 160 2.99 5.82 11.90
CA SER A 160 2.13 7.02 11.92
C SER A 160 2.97 8.30 11.96
N SER A 161 3.69 8.57 10.87
CA SER A 161 4.61 9.70 10.77
C SER A 161 3.87 10.99 10.36
N LYS A 162 4.45 12.13 10.74
CA LYS A 162 4.01 13.48 10.31
C LYS A 162 4.99 14.15 9.35
N LYS A 163 6.01 13.41 8.93
CA LYS A 163 7.07 13.85 8.01
C LYS A 163 7.48 12.65 7.15
N PRO A 164 7.86 12.87 5.89
CA PRO A 164 8.39 11.80 5.05
C PRO A 164 9.50 11.01 5.75
N LEU A 165 9.44 9.68 5.63
CA LEU A 165 10.40 8.77 6.28
C LEU A 165 11.78 8.82 5.62
N PHE A 166 11.82 9.15 4.33
CA PHE A 166 13.01 9.36 3.53
C PHE A 166 12.67 10.25 2.32
N PRO A 167 13.62 11.04 1.81
CA PRO A 167 13.41 11.85 0.62
C PRO A 167 13.32 10.99 -0.65
N ALA A 168 12.59 11.46 -1.65
CA ALA A 168 12.39 10.72 -2.91
C ALA A 168 13.71 10.38 -3.62
N SER A 169 14.71 11.24 -3.49
CA SER A 169 16.05 11.09 -4.08
C SER A 169 16.77 9.80 -3.66
N TYR A 170 16.41 9.20 -2.52
CA TYR A 170 17.03 7.95 -2.05
C TYR A 170 16.64 6.74 -2.90
N VAL A 171 15.54 6.82 -3.65
CA VAL A 171 15.03 5.72 -4.48
C VAL A 171 14.73 6.11 -5.94
N ALA A 172 14.70 7.39 -6.28
CA ALA A 172 14.37 7.89 -7.62
C ALA A 172 15.39 7.47 -8.72
N ASN A 173 16.68 7.35 -8.38
CA ASN A 173 17.76 7.16 -9.37
C ASN A 173 18.14 5.69 -9.60
N LYS A 174 17.16 4.78 -9.73
CA LYS A 174 17.38 3.33 -9.69
C LYS A 174 17.48 2.60 -11.04
N GLY A 175 17.58 3.30 -12.16
CA GLY A 175 17.61 2.65 -13.47
C GLY A 175 16.39 1.73 -13.66
N SER A 176 16.58 0.51 -14.16
CA SER A 176 15.48 -0.42 -14.48
C SER A 176 14.83 -1.13 -13.28
N ARG A 177 15.30 -0.92 -12.04
CA ARG A 177 14.89 -1.76 -10.91
C ARG A 177 14.43 -0.94 -9.71
N CYS A 178 13.15 -0.64 -9.66
CA CYS A 178 12.53 0.11 -8.57
C CYS A 178 11.98 -0.83 -7.47
N PRO A 179 12.02 -0.41 -6.20
CA PRO A 179 11.45 -1.20 -5.12
C PRO A 179 9.92 -1.15 -5.17
N LEU A 180 9.28 -2.19 -4.66
CA LEU A 180 7.91 -2.07 -4.18
C LEU A 180 7.90 -1.16 -2.95
N ILE A 181 7.05 -0.14 -2.92
CA ILE A 181 6.87 0.73 -1.76
C ILE A 181 5.44 0.56 -1.27
N SER A 182 5.27 0.06 -0.06
CA SER A 182 3.97 -0.06 0.59
C SER A 182 3.89 0.93 1.74
N ALA A 183 2.87 1.80 1.71
CA ALA A 183 2.58 2.77 2.76
C ALA A 183 1.25 2.43 3.46
N ILE A 184 1.31 2.31 4.78
CA ILE A 184 0.20 1.82 5.61
C ILE A 184 -0.07 2.78 6.78
N GLY A 185 0.97 3.41 7.31
CA GLY A 185 0.91 4.19 8.54
C GLY A 185 0.20 5.53 8.42
N SER A 186 0.08 6.08 7.20
CA SER A 186 -0.57 7.37 6.93
C SER A 186 -2.05 7.23 6.56
N TRP A 187 -2.93 7.20 7.56
CA TRP A 187 -4.39 7.05 7.33
C TRP A 187 -5.20 8.30 7.68
N LYS A 188 -4.53 9.37 8.14
CA LYS A 188 -5.10 10.70 8.41
C LYS A 188 -4.43 11.73 7.51
N SER A 189 -5.13 12.83 7.25
CA SER A 189 -4.63 13.91 6.37
C SER A 189 -3.43 14.66 6.97
N ASP A 190 -3.23 14.61 8.29
CA ASP A 190 -2.06 15.16 8.99
C ASP A 190 -0.89 14.18 9.11
N MET A 191 -1.02 12.97 8.53
CA MET A 191 0.01 11.94 8.51
C MET A 191 0.60 11.79 7.11
N ILE A 192 1.92 11.59 7.06
CA ILE A 192 2.67 11.42 5.83
C ILE A 192 3.88 10.52 6.08
N GLU A 193 4.03 9.49 5.25
CA GLU A 193 5.13 8.53 5.30
C GLU A 193 6.03 8.67 4.07
N LEU A 194 5.42 8.93 2.92
CA LEU A 194 6.12 9.07 1.66
C LEU A 194 6.34 10.54 1.31
N ASP A 195 7.52 10.83 0.76
CA ASP A 195 7.77 12.11 0.12
C ASP A 195 6.80 12.28 -1.06
N PRO A 196 6.01 13.37 -1.15
CA PRO A 196 5.07 13.60 -2.25
C PRO A 196 5.70 13.48 -3.64
N GLU A 197 7.00 13.74 -3.76
CA GLU A 197 7.72 13.59 -5.02
C GLU A 197 7.82 12.13 -5.49
N LEU A 198 7.80 11.14 -4.58
CA LEU A 198 7.73 9.73 -4.94
C LEU A 198 6.48 9.40 -5.74
N LEU A 199 5.33 9.93 -5.31
CA LEU A 199 4.06 9.70 -5.98
C LEU A 199 4.06 10.37 -7.37
N ARG A 200 4.62 11.58 -7.48
CA ARG A 200 4.76 12.25 -8.77
C ARG A 200 5.64 11.47 -9.72
N LEU A 201 6.78 10.98 -9.27
CA LEU A 201 7.68 10.13 -10.07
C LEU A 201 7.02 8.81 -10.48
N ALA A 202 6.22 8.20 -9.60
CA ALA A 202 5.54 6.94 -9.85
C ALA A 202 4.51 6.99 -10.97
N VAL A 203 3.99 8.18 -11.32
CA VAL A 203 2.93 8.36 -12.33
C VAL A 203 3.42 9.08 -13.59
N GLN A 204 4.74 9.31 -13.70
CA GLN A 204 5.32 9.99 -14.85
C GLN A 204 5.19 9.18 -16.15
N PRO A 205 5.27 9.84 -17.32
CA PRO A 205 5.37 9.16 -18.59
C PRO A 205 6.56 8.20 -18.63
N ASN A 206 6.35 7.03 -19.21
CA ASN A 206 7.25 5.88 -19.25
C ASN A 206 7.51 5.23 -17.89
N ALA A 207 6.91 5.67 -16.79
CA ALA A 207 7.12 5.04 -15.50
C ALA A 207 6.59 3.59 -15.46
N GLY A 208 5.54 3.24 -16.20
CA GLY A 208 5.03 1.87 -16.22
C GLY A 208 3.98 1.65 -17.29
N TYR A 209 2.89 0.98 -16.92
CA TYR A 209 1.69 0.92 -17.73
C TYR A 209 0.46 1.36 -16.93
N ASN A 210 -0.29 2.32 -17.47
CA ASN A 210 -1.52 2.81 -16.89
C ASN A 210 -2.71 2.21 -17.64
N PRO A 211 -3.42 1.21 -17.06
CA PRO A 211 -4.54 0.56 -17.72
C PRO A 211 -5.78 1.45 -17.84
N ILE A 212 -5.89 2.53 -17.06
CA ILE A 212 -7.04 3.46 -17.10
C ILE A 212 -7.01 4.27 -18.40
N ILE A 213 -5.83 4.77 -18.78
CA ILE A 213 -5.66 5.62 -19.97
C ILE A 213 -5.03 4.88 -21.16
N GLY A 214 -4.59 3.63 -20.98
CA GLY A 214 -3.98 2.81 -22.02
C GLY A 214 -2.61 3.30 -22.51
N LYS A 215 -1.87 4.05 -21.67
CA LYS A 215 -0.56 4.62 -22.00
C LYS A 215 0.55 3.99 -21.17
N ASP A 216 1.77 4.10 -21.68
CA ASP A 216 2.98 3.72 -20.95
C ASP A 216 3.31 4.82 -19.93
N ASP A 217 2.41 5.05 -18.96
CA ASP A 217 2.57 5.92 -17.80
C ASP A 217 2.53 5.03 -16.54
N GLY A 218 3.01 5.50 -15.40
CA GLY A 218 2.90 4.73 -14.15
C GLY A 218 1.56 4.93 -13.44
N VAL A 219 1.28 4.10 -12.43
CA VAL A 219 0.07 4.19 -11.59
C VAL A 219 0.38 3.89 -10.14
N ILE A 220 -0.42 4.48 -9.25
CA ILE A 220 -0.39 4.20 -7.82
C ILE A 220 -1.53 3.25 -7.47
N LEU A 221 -1.21 2.19 -6.73
CA LEU A 221 -2.20 1.22 -6.26
C LEU A 221 -2.78 1.67 -4.92
N VAL A 222 -4.10 1.59 -4.79
CA VAL A 222 -4.80 1.91 -3.53
C VAL A 222 -5.85 0.87 -3.21
N ASP A 223 -6.27 0.82 -1.95
CA ASP A 223 -7.46 0.05 -1.58
C ASP A 223 -8.77 0.70 -1.98
N ASP A 224 -8.86 2.03 -1.79
CA ASP A 224 -10.05 2.84 -2.00
C ASP A 224 -9.59 4.17 -2.58
N ARG A 225 -9.99 4.45 -3.82
CA ARG A 225 -9.52 5.62 -4.58
C ARG A 225 -10.00 6.93 -3.96
N ASP A 226 -11.27 7.01 -3.59
CA ASP A 226 -11.88 8.23 -3.09
C ASP A 226 -11.32 8.58 -1.70
N PHE A 227 -11.12 7.57 -0.86
CA PHE A 227 -10.53 7.74 0.45
C PHE A 227 -9.08 8.24 0.34
N ALA A 228 -8.28 7.65 -0.56
CA ALA A 228 -6.89 8.03 -0.76
C ALA A 228 -6.75 9.50 -1.13
N LEU A 229 -7.48 9.93 -2.16
CA LEU A 229 -7.42 11.29 -2.69
C LEU A 229 -7.86 12.36 -1.68
N THR A 230 -8.70 11.99 -0.71
CA THR A 230 -9.29 12.94 0.24
C THR A 230 -8.59 12.95 1.61
N ASN A 231 -8.12 11.78 2.09
CA ASN A 231 -7.71 11.60 3.48
C ASN A 231 -6.22 11.30 3.67
N SER A 232 -5.49 10.97 2.61
CA SER A 232 -4.07 10.66 2.71
C SER A 232 -3.21 11.90 2.51
N GLY A 233 -2.36 12.24 3.50
CA GLY A 233 -1.47 13.39 3.42
C GLY A 233 -0.54 13.34 2.20
N GLU A 234 0.01 12.17 1.87
CA GLU A 234 0.87 12.02 0.68
C GLU A 234 0.12 12.21 -0.65
N PHE A 235 -1.17 11.84 -0.76
CA PHE A 235 -1.96 12.10 -1.97
C PHE A 235 -2.40 13.56 -2.08
N VAL A 236 -2.83 14.14 -0.96
CA VAL A 236 -3.27 15.55 -0.90
C VAL A 236 -2.11 16.49 -1.22
N GLU A 237 -0.93 16.28 -0.61
CA GLU A 237 0.26 17.10 -0.84
C GLU A 237 0.87 16.91 -2.23
N SER A 238 0.79 15.70 -2.79
CA SER A 238 1.31 15.42 -4.14
C SER A 238 0.37 15.88 -5.26
N ARG A 239 -0.90 16.20 -4.93
CA ARG A 239 -1.97 16.60 -5.87
C ARG A 239 -2.25 15.54 -6.94
N MET A 240 -2.40 14.28 -6.52
CA MET A 240 -2.69 13.17 -7.43
C MET A 240 -4.03 13.34 -8.15
N ASN A 241 -4.09 12.93 -9.42
CA ASN A 241 -5.35 12.88 -10.17
C ASN A 241 -5.96 11.48 -10.10
N THR A 242 -7.28 11.40 -10.22
CA THR A 242 -8.05 10.14 -10.28
C THR A 242 -7.54 9.18 -11.37
N LYS A 243 -7.05 9.70 -12.50
CA LYS A 243 -6.51 8.91 -13.62
C LYS A 243 -5.16 8.23 -13.34
N ASP A 244 -4.45 8.69 -12.31
CA ASP A 244 -3.11 8.22 -11.94
C ASP A 244 -3.19 7.13 -10.84
N VAL A 245 -4.41 6.81 -10.38
CA VAL A 245 -4.68 5.98 -9.20
C VAL A 245 -5.63 4.85 -9.58
N ILE A 246 -5.27 3.61 -9.25
CA ILE A 246 -6.08 2.43 -9.53
C ILE A 246 -6.31 1.61 -8.27
N GLU A 247 -7.53 1.11 -8.10
CA GLU A 247 -7.83 0.22 -6.98
C GLU A 247 -7.21 -1.16 -7.22
N ARG A 248 -6.61 -1.75 -6.19
CA ARG A 248 -5.96 -3.07 -6.30
C ARG A 248 -6.93 -4.16 -6.79
N GLY A 249 -8.23 -4.03 -6.46
CA GLY A 249 -9.27 -4.94 -6.94
C GLY A 249 -9.43 -4.94 -8.46
N GLU A 250 -9.24 -3.79 -9.10
CA GLU A 250 -9.27 -3.67 -10.57
C GLU A 250 -8.08 -4.41 -11.20
N ILE A 251 -6.87 -4.25 -10.64
CA ILE A 251 -5.67 -4.98 -11.09
C ILE A 251 -5.85 -6.50 -10.94
N LEU A 252 -6.37 -6.97 -9.81
CA LEU A 252 -6.65 -8.41 -9.61
C LEU A 252 -7.64 -8.94 -10.65
N THR A 253 -8.66 -8.16 -10.99
CA THR A 253 -9.66 -8.54 -11.99
C THR A 253 -9.03 -8.62 -13.37
N LEU A 254 -8.21 -7.63 -13.75
CA LEU A 254 -7.44 -7.60 -15.00
C LEU A 254 -6.54 -8.84 -15.13
N ARG A 255 -5.83 -9.21 -14.06
CA ARG A 255 -4.95 -10.39 -14.05
C ARG A 255 -5.70 -11.72 -14.08
N SER A 256 -6.93 -11.77 -13.56
CA SER A 256 -7.76 -12.97 -13.57
C SER A 256 -8.52 -13.22 -14.88
N GLY A 257 -8.46 -12.28 -15.84
CA GLY A 257 -9.18 -12.36 -17.12
C GLY A 257 -10.70 -12.19 -17.03
N LYS A 258 -11.25 -11.78 -15.86
CA LYS A 258 -12.69 -11.67 -15.62
C LYS A 258 -13.35 -10.36 -16.08
N LEU A 259 -12.61 -9.44 -16.68
CA LEU A 259 -13.17 -8.22 -17.28
C LEU A 259 -13.54 -8.46 -18.74
N SER A 260 -14.80 -8.80 -18.99
CA SER A 260 -15.40 -8.81 -20.33
C SER A 260 -15.92 -7.42 -20.68
N SER A 261 -15.07 -6.54 -21.21
CA SER A 261 -15.43 -5.66 -22.33
C SER A 261 -14.22 -4.88 -22.86
N VAL A 262 -14.19 -4.81 -24.19
CA VAL A 262 -13.26 -4.08 -25.10
C VAL A 262 -11.87 -4.70 -25.29
N SER A 263 -11.81 -5.69 -26.20
CA SER A 263 -10.75 -5.97 -27.20
C SER A 263 -9.32 -5.43 -26.93
N LEU A 264 -8.70 -5.75 -25.79
CA LEU A 264 -7.31 -5.39 -25.47
C LEU A 264 -6.59 -6.45 -24.60
N THR A 265 -7.23 -7.61 -24.37
CA THR A 265 -6.92 -8.53 -23.25
C THR A 265 -5.49 -9.07 -23.24
N ASP A 266 -4.94 -9.56 -24.35
CA ASP A 266 -3.63 -10.21 -24.31
C ASP A 266 -2.48 -9.21 -24.12
N LYS A 267 -2.55 -8.06 -24.80
CA LYS A 267 -1.56 -6.98 -24.63
C LYS A 267 -1.65 -6.28 -23.28
N VAL A 268 -2.85 -6.19 -22.69
CA VAL A 268 -3.06 -5.59 -21.37
C VAL A 268 -2.55 -6.51 -20.27
N VAL A 269 -2.82 -7.82 -20.35
CA VAL A 269 -2.29 -8.78 -19.36
C VAL A 269 -0.76 -8.81 -19.39
N GLU A 270 -0.15 -8.90 -20.58
CA GLU A 270 1.31 -8.87 -20.75
C GLU A 270 1.93 -7.55 -20.25
N LYS A 271 1.23 -6.42 -20.41
CA LYS A 271 1.67 -5.12 -19.86
C LYS A 271 1.43 -4.98 -18.36
N THR A 272 0.39 -5.59 -17.79
CA THR A 272 0.20 -5.65 -16.33
C THR A 272 1.24 -6.53 -15.63
N ASP A 273 1.86 -7.48 -16.33
CA ASP A 273 3.01 -8.19 -15.79
C ASP A 273 4.25 -7.29 -15.62
N ARG A 274 4.25 -6.06 -16.17
CA ARG A 274 5.30 -5.07 -15.86
C ARG A 274 5.30 -4.67 -14.39
N PHE A 275 4.15 -4.66 -13.69
CA PHE A 275 4.06 -4.48 -12.23
C PHE A 275 4.93 -5.49 -11.44
N CYS A 276 5.30 -6.61 -12.06
CA CYS A 276 6.14 -7.66 -11.49
C CYS A 276 7.66 -7.36 -11.57
N SER A 277 8.10 -6.38 -12.36
CA SER A 277 9.51 -6.14 -12.75
C SER A 277 10.34 -5.43 -11.70
#